data_AF-X1LHM8-F1
#
_entry.id   AF-X1LHM8-F1
#
_cell.length_a   1.000
_cell.length_b   1.000
_cell.length_c   1.000
_cell.angle_alpha   90.00
_cell.angle_beta   90.00
_cell.angle_gamma   90.00
#
_symmetry.space_group_name_H-M   'P 1'
#
loop_
_entity.id
_entity.type
_entity.pdbx_description
1 polymer ?
#
loop_
_entity_poly.entity_id
_entity_poly.type
_entity_poly.pdbx_seq_one_letter_code
_entity_poly.pdbx_strand_id
1 'polypeptide(L)'
;NESYAKETINEIKSLQSTISVIAKDSQLNQTSRSSIIMPAGTEIVNENELLSFEMQSVDYGGGSTETVITYIQEIDGKPAVVSESQALIKQQLITITQEEFLEFSQFCPINYTGVPPAYGFDGSASWMATDMKFGRERDEYTVSFDEFEFNITPYQLLYYSARKVVILAEKSAEPLLSDAQPILVSPPDNESGDWGAIFKTLTKDDYVAIARDMRDQIVSAEKAPGEINSQIGMLRSRDALFTFLRVISFYYEHGKLPDNILFVPAPTGNL
;
A
#
# COMPACT_ATOMS: atom_id res chain seq x y z
N ASN A 1 -11.84 10.04 -7.24
CA ASN A 1 -13.07 10.53 -6.58
C ASN A 1 -14.34 10.02 -7.26
N GLU A 2 -14.50 10.14 -8.58
CA GLU A 2 -15.69 9.61 -9.28
C GLU A 2 -15.90 8.09 -9.09
N SER A 3 -14.84 7.29 -9.22
CA SER A 3 -14.92 5.83 -8.94
C SER A 3 -15.40 5.51 -7.52
N TYR A 4 -14.98 6.30 -6.53
CA TYR A 4 -15.37 6.14 -5.12
C TYR A 4 -16.84 6.52 -4.89
N ALA A 5 -17.30 7.64 -5.48
CA ALA A 5 -18.70 8.05 -5.43
C ALA A 5 -19.61 6.98 -6.03
N LYS A 6 -19.22 6.41 -7.18
CA LYS A 6 -19.92 5.31 -7.81
C LYS A 6 -20.00 4.07 -6.92
N GLU A 7 -18.89 3.68 -6.29
CA GLU A 7 -18.81 2.53 -5.40
C GLU A 7 -19.73 2.72 -4.18
N THR A 8 -19.62 3.86 -3.49
CA THR A 8 -20.45 4.20 -2.32
C THR A 8 -21.94 4.19 -2.66
N ILE A 9 -22.35 4.86 -3.75
CA ILE A 9 -23.75 4.87 -4.20
C ILE A 9 -24.25 3.44 -4.51
N ASN A 10 -23.41 2.59 -5.09
CA ASN A 10 -23.77 1.20 -5.36
C ASN A 10 -23.90 0.37 -4.08
N GLU A 11 -23.07 0.60 -3.07
CA GLU A 11 -23.19 -0.05 -1.76
C GLU A 11 -24.54 0.29 -1.09
N ILE A 12 -24.91 1.58 -1.04
CA ILE A 12 -26.21 1.98 -0.46
C ILE A 12 -27.38 1.40 -1.27
N LYS A 13 -27.30 1.36 -2.60
CA LYS A 13 -28.30 0.68 -3.46
C LYS A 13 -28.39 -0.83 -3.17
N SER A 14 -27.27 -1.48 -2.92
CA SER A 14 -27.22 -2.90 -2.54
C SER A 14 -27.89 -3.15 -1.19
N LEU A 15 -27.65 -2.27 -0.22
CA LEU A 15 -28.33 -2.29 1.08
C LEU A 15 -29.84 -2.07 0.93
N GLN A 16 -30.26 -1.12 0.10
CA GLN A 16 -31.67 -0.90 -0.23
C GLN A 16 -32.34 -2.13 -0.85
N SER A 17 -31.67 -2.79 -1.81
CA SER A 17 -32.14 -4.05 -2.41
C SER A 17 -32.34 -5.13 -1.34
N THR A 18 -31.36 -5.26 -0.44
CA THR A 18 -31.40 -6.22 0.68
C THR A 18 -32.59 -5.96 1.60
N ILE A 19 -32.85 -4.70 1.99
CA ILE A 19 -34.00 -4.33 2.82
C ILE A 19 -35.31 -4.63 2.10
N SER A 20 -35.39 -4.35 0.80
CA SER A 20 -36.60 -4.55 -0.02
C SER A 20 -37.00 -6.03 -0.10
N VAL A 21 -36.03 -6.94 0.03
CA VAL A 21 -36.26 -8.39 0.08
C VAL A 21 -36.65 -8.86 1.49
N ILE A 22 -35.99 -8.32 2.52
CA ILE A 22 -36.06 -8.88 3.88
C ILE A 22 -37.21 -8.28 4.71
N ALA A 23 -37.61 -7.04 4.45
CA ALA A 23 -38.65 -6.37 5.24
C ALA A 23 -39.57 -5.55 4.33
N LYS A 24 -40.86 -5.85 4.31
CA LYS A 24 -41.85 -5.07 3.55
C LYS A 24 -42.18 -3.79 4.34
N ASP A 25 -42.08 -2.62 3.70
CA ASP A 25 -42.42 -1.31 4.28
C ASP A 25 -41.60 -0.88 5.52
N SER A 26 -40.33 -1.31 5.62
CA SER A 26 -39.45 -0.98 6.76
C SER A 26 -38.22 -0.16 6.34
N GLN A 27 -37.67 0.61 7.27
CA GLN A 27 -36.41 1.36 7.12
C GLN A 27 -35.27 0.65 7.88
N LEU A 28 -34.04 0.78 7.38
CA LEU A 28 -32.83 0.31 8.05
C LEU A 28 -32.12 1.49 8.70
N ASN A 29 -31.74 1.33 9.97
CA ASN A 29 -30.81 2.22 10.65
C ASN A 29 -29.47 1.49 10.76
N GLN A 30 -28.48 1.93 10.01
CA GLN A 30 -27.13 1.38 10.02
C GLN A 30 -26.21 2.33 10.78
N THR A 31 -25.46 1.79 11.73
CA THR A 31 -24.39 2.51 12.42
C THR A 31 -23.06 1.88 12.09
N SER A 32 -22.07 2.69 11.76
CA SER A 32 -20.70 2.23 11.51
C SER A 32 -19.70 3.08 12.29
N ARG A 33 -18.56 2.47 12.64
CA ARG A 33 -17.42 3.17 13.22
C ARG A 33 -16.17 2.71 12.50
N SER A 34 -15.43 3.65 11.94
CA SER A 34 -14.11 3.43 11.35
C SER A 34 -13.05 4.17 12.16
N SER A 35 -11.84 3.64 12.19
CA SER A 35 -10.73 4.26 12.92
C SER A 35 -9.46 4.10 12.11
N ILE A 36 -8.81 5.23 11.83
CA ILE A 36 -7.51 5.28 11.16
C ILE A 36 -6.49 5.63 12.24
N ILE A 37 -5.76 4.62 12.70
CA ILE A 37 -4.78 4.74 13.78
C ILE A 37 -3.43 5.10 13.17
N MET A 38 -2.86 6.23 13.59
CA MET A 38 -1.55 6.68 13.13
C MET A 38 -0.42 5.90 13.82
N PRO A 39 0.82 5.95 13.31
CA PRO A 39 1.99 5.43 14.02
C PRO A 39 2.18 6.03 15.41
N ALA A 40 2.99 5.40 16.26
CA ALA A 40 3.29 5.95 17.58
C ALA A 40 4.19 7.19 17.46
N GLY A 41 3.97 8.20 18.31
CA GLY A 41 4.76 9.43 18.34
C GLY A 41 4.39 10.46 17.25
N THR A 42 3.30 10.23 16.53
CA THR A 42 2.81 11.18 15.52
C THR A 42 1.96 12.29 16.10
N GLU A 43 1.88 13.40 15.38
CA GLU A 43 0.93 14.48 15.65
C GLU A 43 0.10 14.74 14.39
N ILE A 44 -1.22 14.87 14.51
CA ILE A 44 -2.10 15.21 13.39
C ILE A 44 -2.04 16.73 13.20
N VAL A 45 -1.54 17.18 12.06
CA VAL A 45 -1.22 18.60 11.82
C VAL A 45 -2.42 19.40 11.37
N ASN A 46 -3.31 18.77 10.60
CA ASN A 46 -4.52 19.41 10.09
C ASN A 46 -5.76 19.02 10.90
N GLU A 47 -5.62 18.85 12.21
CA GLU A 47 -6.71 18.53 13.13
C GLU A 47 -7.89 19.49 12.95
N ASN A 48 -7.65 20.80 12.91
CA ASN A 48 -8.72 21.78 12.75
C ASN A 48 -9.47 21.62 11.41
N GLU A 49 -8.78 21.23 10.32
CA GLU A 49 -9.42 20.99 9.03
C GLU A 49 -10.26 19.72 9.09
N LEU A 50 -9.71 18.62 9.64
CA LEU A 50 -10.43 17.36 9.81
C LEU A 50 -11.67 17.52 10.70
N LEU A 51 -11.56 18.29 11.77
CA LEU A 51 -12.64 18.58 12.70
C LEU A 51 -13.60 19.67 12.19
N SER A 52 -13.21 20.51 11.23
CA SER A 52 -14.12 21.51 10.65
C SER A 52 -15.36 20.89 10.00
N PHE A 53 -15.32 19.58 9.79
CA PHE A 53 -16.40 18.75 9.27
C PHE A 53 -17.17 18.00 10.38
N GLU A 54 -17.26 18.57 11.59
CA GLU A 54 -17.83 17.94 12.81
C GLU A 54 -19.07 17.08 12.55
N MET A 55 -19.91 17.50 11.60
CA MET A 55 -21.02 16.71 11.09
C MET A 55 -21.18 16.91 9.58
N GLN A 56 -20.96 15.85 8.80
CA GLN A 56 -21.36 15.80 7.40
C GLN A 56 -22.70 15.08 7.27
N SER A 57 -23.60 15.60 6.44
CA SER A 57 -24.87 14.94 6.14
C SER A 57 -25.05 14.82 4.64
N VAL A 58 -25.28 13.59 4.16
CA VAL A 58 -25.54 13.31 2.75
C VAL A 58 -26.99 12.83 2.61
N ASP A 59 -27.76 13.51 1.76
CA ASP A 59 -29.10 13.05 1.34
C ASP A 59 -28.97 12.31 0.01
N TYR A 60 -29.18 11.00 0.04
CA TYR A 60 -29.09 10.16 -1.14
C TYR A 60 -30.33 10.26 -2.05
N GLY A 61 -31.33 11.04 -1.66
CA GLY A 61 -32.65 11.06 -2.29
C GLY A 61 -33.49 9.86 -1.85
N GLY A 62 -34.79 9.91 -2.18
CA GLY A 62 -35.75 8.92 -1.67
C GLY A 62 -35.93 8.97 -0.14
N GLY A 63 -35.42 10.01 0.52
CA GLY A 63 -35.47 10.16 1.98
C GLY A 63 -34.50 9.24 2.74
N SER A 64 -33.49 8.69 2.05
CA SER A 64 -32.36 8.00 2.69
C SER A 64 -31.25 9.00 2.97
N THR A 65 -30.76 9.03 4.21
CA THR A 65 -29.76 10.02 4.65
C THR A 65 -28.65 9.35 5.45
N GLU A 66 -27.46 9.92 5.43
CA GLU A 66 -26.36 9.52 6.30
C GLU A 66 -25.77 10.74 6.99
N THR A 67 -25.44 10.57 8.27
CA THR A 67 -24.71 11.54 9.06
C THR A 67 -23.39 10.93 9.50
N VAL A 68 -22.29 11.64 9.30
CA VAL A 68 -20.95 11.23 9.71
C VAL A 68 -20.39 12.26 10.69
N ILE A 69 -19.91 11.79 11.83
CA ILE A 69 -19.19 12.59 12.83
C ILE A 69 -17.74 12.14 12.82
N THR A 70 -16.81 13.08 12.70
CA THR A 70 -15.37 12.81 12.74
C THR A 70 -14.75 13.49 13.96
N TYR A 71 -13.95 12.75 14.70
CA TYR A 71 -13.22 13.26 15.85
C TYR A 71 -11.86 12.59 16.00
N ILE A 72 -10.97 13.24 16.75
CA ILE A 72 -9.64 12.70 17.07
C ILE A 72 -9.69 12.12 18.49
N GLN A 73 -9.10 10.95 18.66
CA GLN A 73 -8.88 10.34 19.97
C GLN A 73 -7.57 9.56 20.00
N GLU A 74 -7.15 9.15 21.18
CA GLU A 74 -6.04 8.23 21.35
C GLU A 74 -6.57 6.79 21.48
N ILE A 75 -6.03 5.85 20.70
CA ILE A 75 -6.27 4.41 20.78
C ILE A 75 -4.93 3.72 21.06
N ASP A 76 -4.82 3.01 22.17
CA ASP A 76 -3.61 2.26 22.56
C ASP A 76 -2.32 3.11 22.54
N GLY A 77 -2.39 4.37 23.00
CA GLY A 77 -1.23 5.28 23.03
C GLY A 77 -0.89 5.91 21.67
N LYS A 78 -1.75 5.75 20.65
CA LYS A 78 -1.54 6.27 19.30
C LYS A 78 -2.69 7.19 18.91
N PRO A 79 -2.41 8.34 18.26
CA PRO A 79 -3.46 9.21 17.79
C PRO A 79 -4.23 8.55 16.64
N ALA A 80 -5.53 8.76 16.61
CA ALA A 80 -6.41 8.18 15.62
C ALA A 80 -7.48 9.17 15.18
N VAL A 81 -7.79 9.15 13.88
CA VAL A 81 -8.97 9.80 13.33
C VAL A 81 -10.09 8.77 13.32
N VAL A 82 -11.20 9.09 13.99
CA VAL A 82 -12.35 8.21 14.11
C VAL A 82 -13.54 8.84 13.43
N SER A 83 -14.21 8.06 12.58
CA SER A 83 -15.45 8.48 11.94
C SER A 83 -16.57 7.52 12.35
N GLU A 84 -17.64 8.09 12.88
CA GLU A 84 -18.86 7.37 13.22
C GLU A 84 -19.96 7.80 12.25
N SER A 85 -20.56 6.85 11.56
CA SER A 85 -21.66 7.12 10.64
C SER A 85 -22.97 6.49 11.10
N GLN A 86 -24.06 7.22 10.86
CA GLN A 86 -25.41 6.73 11.03
C GLN A 86 -26.19 6.97 9.73
N ALA A 87 -26.58 5.88 9.06
CA ALA A 87 -27.35 5.92 7.83
C ALA A 87 -28.78 5.42 8.08
N LEU A 88 -29.75 6.24 7.70
CA LEU A 88 -31.16 5.87 7.59
C LEU A 88 -31.45 5.52 6.13
N ILE A 89 -31.60 4.23 5.83
CA ILE A 89 -31.87 3.74 4.47
C ILE A 89 -33.34 3.36 4.34
N LYS A 90 -34.00 3.92 3.33
CA LYS A 90 -35.40 3.62 2.99
C LYS A 90 -35.50 2.81 1.70
N GLN A 91 -36.72 2.36 1.39
CA GLN A 91 -37.01 1.56 0.19
C GLN A 91 -37.18 2.39 -1.08
N GLN A 92 -37.35 3.72 -0.95
CA GLN A 92 -37.49 4.59 -2.12
C GLN A 92 -36.16 4.78 -2.82
N LEU A 93 -36.18 4.66 -4.15
CA LEU A 93 -35.00 4.73 -5.00
C LEU A 93 -34.09 5.92 -4.66
N ILE A 94 -32.80 5.63 -4.48
CA ILE A 94 -31.73 6.63 -4.37
C ILE A 94 -31.62 7.38 -5.69
N THR A 95 -31.66 8.71 -5.64
CA THR A 95 -31.68 9.58 -6.82
C THR A 95 -30.45 10.47 -6.94
N ILE A 96 -29.58 10.53 -5.93
CA ILE A 96 -28.38 11.35 -5.98
C ILE A 96 -27.45 10.89 -7.12
N THR A 97 -26.87 11.85 -7.82
CA THR A 97 -25.82 11.64 -8.82
C THR A 97 -24.45 11.52 -8.16
N GLN A 98 -23.45 11.05 -8.91
CA GLN A 98 -22.06 10.99 -8.40
C GLN A 98 -21.50 12.39 -8.15
N GLU A 99 -21.86 13.37 -8.97
CA GLU A 99 -21.43 14.77 -8.84
C GLU A 99 -22.02 15.42 -7.59
N GLU A 100 -23.33 15.28 -7.37
CA GLU A 100 -23.99 15.75 -6.14
C GLU A 100 -23.42 15.06 -4.90
N PHE A 101 -23.16 13.76 -4.98
CA PHE A 101 -22.52 13.04 -3.87
C PHE A 101 -21.14 13.61 -3.55
N LEU A 102 -20.32 13.91 -4.57
CA LEU A 102 -19.00 14.51 -4.39
C LEU A 102 -19.07 15.95 -3.88
N GLU A 103 -20.13 16.70 -4.20
CA GLU A 103 -20.35 18.05 -3.67
C GLU A 103 -20.71 18.02 -2.18
N PHE A 104 -21.52 17.04 -1.76
CA PHE A 104 -21.93 16.90 -0.36
C PHE A 104 -20.92 16.13 0.51
N SER A 105 -20.06 15.33 -0.11
CA SER A 105 -19.00 14.58 0.58
C SER A 105 -17.72 15.40 0.62
N GLN A 106 -17.30 15.79 1.81
CA GLN A 106 -16.04 16.51 1.97
C GLN A 106 -14.90 15.54 2.26
N PHE A 107 -13.90 15.54 1.39
CA PHE A 107 -12.70 14.72 1.50
C PHE A 107 -11.55 15.58 2.01
N CYS A 108 -11.05 15.26 3.20
CA CYS A 108 -9.87 15.91 3.77
C CYS A 108 -8.76 14.87 3.94
N PRO A 109 -7.56 15.09 3.38
CA PRO A 109 -6.43 14.23 3.66
C PRO A 109 -6.08 14.29 5.15
N ILE A 110 -5.62 13.19 5.73
CA ILE A 110 -5.07 13.20 7.10
C ILE A 110 -3.58 13.53 6.98
N ASN A 111 -3.20 14.73 7.41
CA ASN A 111 -1.81 15.16 7.47
C ASN A 111 -1.28 14.94 8.88
N TYR A 112 -0.15 14.23 9.01
CA TYR A 112 0.49 13.99 10.30
C TYR A 112 2.01 14.19 10.21
N THR A 113 2.63 14.53 11.33
CA THR A 113 4.07 14.65 11.54
C THR A 113 4.51 13.67 12.63
N GLY A 114 5.76 13.72 13.07
CA GLY A 114 6.28 12.91 14.19
C GLY A 114 6.70 11.49 13.79
N VAL A 115 6.26 10.99 12.62
CA VAL A 115 7.07 10.01 11.89
C VAL A 115 8.07 10.82 11.08
N PRO A 116 9.37 10.54 11.18
CA PRO A 116 10.30 11.00 10.16
C PRO A 116 9.70 10.60 8.81
N PRO A 117 9.77 11.45 7.76
CA PRO A 117 9.67 10.95 6.40
C PRO A 117 10.50 9.67 6.32
N ALA A 118 10.04 8.73 5.51
CA ALA A 118 10.75 7.49 5.22
C ALA A 118 12.08 7.83 4.51
N TYR A 119 12.99 8.50 5.22
CA TYR A 119 14.25 9.02 4.72
C TYR A 119 15.17 7.83 4.50
N GLY A 120 15.79 7.86 3.34
CA GLY A 120 16.54 6.73 2.83
C GLY A 120 15.66 5.61 2.27
N PHE A 121 16.32 4.75 1.51
CA PHE A 121 15.70 3.70 0.73
C PHE A 121 14.83 2.75 1.57
N ASP A 122 15.21 2.54 2.83
CA ASP A 122 14.55 1.58 3.74
C ASP A 122 13.15 2.01 4.12
N GLY A 123 12.95 3.30 4.39
CA GLY A 123 11.63 3.85 4.69
C GLY A 123 10.71 3.78 3.48
N SER A 124 11.27 3.90 2.27
CA SER A 124 10.50 3.85 1.04
C SER A 124 10.02 2.43 0.70
N ALA A 125 10.70 1.40 1.21
CA ALA A 125 10.36 0.01 0.90
C ALA A 125 8.97 -0.42 1.37
N SER A 126 8.49 0.11 2.50
CA SER A 126 7.20 -0.29 3.10
C SER A 126 6.00 0.08 2.22
N TRP A 127 5.97 1.32 1.70
CA TRP A 127 4.88 1.76 0.85
C TRP A 127 4.95 1.10 -0.54
N MET A 128 6.14 0.83 -1.07
CA MET A 128 6.32 0.09 -2.33
C MET A 128 5.87 -1.36 -2.20
N ALA A 129 6.23 -2.03 -1.10
CA ALA A 129 5.71 -3.35 -0.80
C ALA A 129 4.18 -3.34 -0.69
N THR A 130 3.61 -2.27 -0.15
CA THR A 130 2.15 -2.08 -0.07
C THR A 130 1.53 -1.90 -1.46
N ASP A 131 2.12 -1.07 -2.33
CA ASP A 131 1.69 -0.92 -3.72
C ASP A 131 1.70 -2.25 -4.46
N MET A 132 2.80 -3.01 -4.35
CA MET A 132 2.91 -4.33 -4.95
C MET A 132 1.89 -5.31 -4.36
N LYS A 133 1.70 -5.34 -3.04
CA LYS A 133 0.72 -6.21 -2.36
C LYS A 133 -0.71 -6.00 -2.88
N PHE A 134 -1.05 -4.77 -3.28
CA PHE A 134 -2.38 -4.44 -3.81
C PHE A 134 -2.42 -4.36 -5.35
N GLY A 135 -1.37 -4.83 -6.02
CA GLY A 135 -1.36 -4.89 -7.49
C GLY A 135 -1.29 -3.53 -8.18
N ARG A 136 -0.82 -2.49 -7.47
CA ARG A 136 -0.60 -1.18 -8.09
C ARG A 136 0.69 -1.21 -8.88
N GLU A 137 0.57 -1.21 -10.20
CA GLU A 137 1.70 -1.05 -11.12
C GLU A 137 2.02 0.43 -11.29
N ARG A 138 3.31 0.75 -11.28
CA ARG A 138 3.84 2.08 -11.56
C ARG A 138 4.96 1.97 -12.55
N ASP A 139 5.03 2.95 -13.44
CA ASP A 139 6.17 3.11 -14.36
C ASP A 139 7.42 3.54 -13.59
N GLU A 140 7.25 4.32 -12.51
CA GLU A 140 8.32 4.82 -11.65
C GLU A 140 7.91 4.85 -10.18
N TYR A 141 8.91 4.71 -9.30
CA TYR A 141 8.81 4.86 -7.86
C TYR A 141 9.75 5.97 -7.39
N THR A 142 9.25 6.91 -6.57
CA THR A 142 10.09 7.93 -5.94
C THR A 142 10.82 7.33 -4.74
N VAL A 143 12.14 7.25 -4.79
CA VAL A 143 12.97 6.72 -3.71
C VAL A 143 13.93 7.79 -3.21
N SER A 144 14.23 7.75 -1.91
CA SER A 144 15.29 8.58 -1.34
C SER A 144 16.58 7.77 -1.19
N PHE A 145 17.67 8.21 -1.82
CA PHE A 145 19.03 7.77 -1.49
C PHE A 145 19.69 8.88 -0.68
N ASP A 146 19.92 8.61 0.61
CA ASP A 146 20.36 9.63 1.58
C ASP A 146 19.43 10.87 1.57
N GLU A 147 19.94 12.04 1.19
CA GLU A 147 19.19 13.31 1.15
C GLU A 147 18.57 13.61 -0.23
N PHE A 148 18.75 12.73 -1.22
CA PHE A 148 18.32 12.98 -2.60
C PHE A 148 17.18 12.05 -3.02
N GLU A 149 16.16 12.63 -3.65
CA GLU A 149 15.04 11.89 -4.22
C GLU A 149 15.25 11.62 -5.71
N PHE A 150 14.87 10.42 -6.13
CA PHE A 150 14.94 9.97 -7.52
C PHE A 150 13.68 9.21 -7.89
N ASN A 151 13.18 9.43 -9.10
CA ASN A 151 12.22 8.51 -9.70
C ASN A 151 12.99 7.39 -10.39
N ILE A 152 12.70 6.15 -10.04
CA ILE A 152 13.36 4.97 -10.61
C ILE A 152 12.34 3.95 -11.11
N THR A 153 12.70 3.22 -12.16
CA THR A 153 11.87 2.14 -12.72
C THR A 153 11.76 0.95 -11.76
N PRO A 154 10.75 0.06 -11.92
CA PRO A 154 10.68 -1.19 -11.16
C PRO A 154 11.96 -2.05 -11.23
N TYR A 155 12.70 -1.98 -12.34
CA TYR A 155 13.92 -2.76 -12.57
C TYR A 155 15.15 -2.15 -11.89
N GLN A 156 15.24 -0.82 -11.87
CA GLN A 156 16.18 -0.12 -11.00
C GLN A 156 15.86 -0.40 -9.53
N LEU A 157 14.58 -0.38 -9.16
CA LEU A 157 14.13 -0.69 -7.80
C LEU A 157 14.48 -2.14 -7.40
N LEU A 158 14.34 -3.10 -8.31
CA LEU A 158 14.78 -4.48 -8.13
C LEU A 158 16.28 -4.55 -7.82
N TYR A 159 17.12 -3.87 -8.60
CA TYR A 159 18.55 -3.80 -8.37
C TYR A 159 18.88 -3.21 -6.99
N TYR A 160 18.33 -2.05 -6.64
CA TYR A 160 18.64 -1.41 -5.36
C TYR A 160 18.09 -2.17 -4.17
N SER A 161 16.93 -2.83 -4.31
CA SER A 161 16.38 -3.67 -3.25
C SER A 161 17.26 -4.91 -3.03
N ALA A 162 17.66 -5.57 -4.11
CA ALA A 162 18.58 -6.71 -4.03
C ALA A 162 19.92 -6.30 -3.40
N ARG A 163 20.51 -5.20 -3.87
CA ARG A 163 21.76 -4.65 -3.31
C ARG A 163 21.62 -4.29 -1.83
N LYS A 164 20.51 -3.66 -1.42
CA LYS A 164 20.27 -3.28 -0.03
C LYS A 164 20.20 -4.52 0.88
N VAL A 165 19.49 -5.57 0.47
CA VAL A 165 19.42 -6.83 1.22
C VAL A 165 20.84 -7.39 1.45
N VAL A 166 21.69 -7.38 0.43
CA VAL A 166 23.09 -7.85 0.55
C VAL A 166 23.90 -6.96 1.52
N ILE A 167 23.82 -5.64 1.38
CA ILE A 167 24.49 -4.69 2.29
C ILE A 167 24.08 -4.93 3.75
N LEU A 168 22.78 -5.09 4.00
CA LEU A 168 22.24 -5.36 5.34
C LEU A 168 22.71 -6.71 5.89
N ALA A 169 22.78 -7.74 5.05
CA ALA A 169 23.20 -9.08 5.47
C ALA A 169 24.69 -9.14 5.80
N GLU A 170 25.52 -8.47 5.01
CA GLU A 170 26.97 -8.44 5.12
C GLU A 170 27.47 -7.36 6.10
N LYS A 171 26.57 -6.48 6.58
CA LYS A 171 26.91 -5.29 7.37
C LYS A 171 27.96 -4.42 6.66
N SER A 172 27.84 -4.32 5.33
CA SER A 172 28.74 -3.54 4.51
C SER A 172 28.53 -2.04 4.76
N ALA A 173 29.61 -1.27 4.71
CA ALA A 173 29.58 0.19 4.78
C ALA A 173 29.48 0.84 3.39
N GLU A 174 29.31 0.04 2.33
CA GLU A 174 29.16 0.57 0.98
C GLU A 174 27.87 1.40 0.84
N PRO A 175 27.95 2.59 0.21
CA PRO A 175 26.77 3.40 -0.04
C PRO A 175 25.86 2.68 -1.04
N LEU A 176 24.53 2.75 -0.83
CA LEU A 176 23.55 2.10 -1.72
C LEU A 176 23.51 2.73 -3.12
N LEU A 177 23.87 4.00 -3.23
CA LEU A 177 24.08 4.71 -4.48
C LEU A 177 25.57 5.06 -4.56
N SER A 178 26.27 4.47 -5.54
CA SER A 178 27.73 4.65 -5.66
C SER A 178 28.12 5.92 -6.43
N ASP A 179 27.24 6.41 -7.30
CA ASP A 179 27.46 7.57 -8.18
C ASP A 179 26.38 8.65 -7.95
N ALA A 180 26.49 9.81 -8.61
CA ALA A 180 25.51 10.88 -8.46
C ALA A 180 24.11 10.56 -9.03
N GLN A 181 23.96 9.47 -9.77
CA GLN A 181 22.72 9.08 -10.47
C GLN A 181 22.47 7.58 -10.38
N PRO A 182 21.20 7.13 -10.38
CA PRO A 182 20.88 5.72 -10.43
C PRO A 182 21.39 5.06 -11.71
N ILE A 183 21.90 3.82 -11.61
CA ILE A 183 22.27 3.03 -12.79
C ILE A 183 21.08 2.85 -13.73
N LEU A 184 21.34 2.74 -15.03
CA LEU A 184 20.32 2.34 -15.99
C LEU A 184 20.11 0.83 -15.90
N VAL A 185 18.85 0.39 -15.89
CA VAL A 185 18.49 -1.04 -15.93
C VAL A 185 17.38 -1.20 -16.96
N SER A 186 17.67 -1.91 -18.05
CA SER A 186 16.67 -2.22 -19.07
C SER A 186 15.67 -3.27 -18.55
N PRO A 187 14.40 -3.23 -18.99
CA PRO A 187 13.42 -4.27 -18.67
C PRO A 187 13.84 -5.64 -19.23
N PRO A 188 13.38 -6.76 -18.63
CA PRO A 188 13.53 -8.09 -19.23
C PRO A 188 12.73 -8.20 -20.55
N ASP A 189 13.10 -9.15 -21.41
CA ASP A 189 12.31 -9.42 -22.63
C ASP A 189 10.97 -10.09 -22.31
N ASN A 190 10.97 -10.93 -21.28
CA ASN A 190 9.79 -11.58 -20.72
C ASN A 190 10.06 -11.91 -19.25
N GLU A 191 9.01 -12.03 -18.45
CA GLU A 191 9.07 -12.52 -17.07
C GLU A 191 8.33 -13.85 -16.94
N SER A 192 8.89 -14.79 -16.17
CA SER A 192 8.27 -16.09 -15.88
C SER A 192 8.65 -16.58 -14.49
N GLY A 193 7.80 -17.39 -13.87
CA GLY A 193 8.11 -18.02 -12.58
C GLY A 193 7.43 -19.37 -12.36
N ASP A 194 7.98 -20.16 -11.44
CA ASP A 194 7.44 -21.46 -11.06
C ASP A 194 6.30 -21.31 -10.06
N TRP A 195 5.10 -21.77 -10.43
CA TRP A 195 3.96 -21.89 -9.49
C TRP A 195 4.31 -22.68 -8.23
N GLY A 196 5.19 -23.67 -8.36
CA GLY A 196 5.64 -24.51 -7.25
C GLY A 196 6.56 -23.79 -6.25
N ALA A 197 7.02 -22.57 -6.54
CA ALA A 197 7.82 -21.76 -5.61
C ALA A 197 6.95 -21.00 -4.61
N ILE A 198 5.70 -20.70 -4.98
CA ILE A 198 4.77 -19.88 -4.19
C ILE A 198 4.46 -20.53 -2.84
N PHE A 199 4.40 -19.71 -1.78
CA PHE A 199 4.17 -20.12 -0.39
C PHE A 199 5.22 -21.06 0.20
N LYS A 200 6.40 -21.18 -0.42
CA LYS A 200 7.56 -21.78 0.22
C LYS A 200 8.25 -20.76 1.12
N THR A 201 8.91 -21.27 2.17
CA THR A 201 9.69 -20.45 3.08
C THR A 201 11.11 -20.33 2.56
N LEU A 202 11.64 -19.11 2.56
CA LEU A 202 13.05 -18.79 2.35
C LEU A 202 13.68 -18.48 3.70
N THR A 203 14.79 -19.14 4.00
CA THR A 203 15.65 -18.77 5.14
C THR A 203 16.39 -17.47 4.84
N LYS A 204 17.06 -16.90 5.85
CA LYS A 204 17.96 -15.76 5.65
C LYS A 204 18.99 -15.98 4.56
N ASP A 205 19.68 -17.11 4.59
CA ASP A 205 20.75 -17.39 3.63
C ASP A 205 20.17 -17.53 2.21
N ASP A 206 18.98 -18.12 2.09
CA ASP A 206 18.26 -18.29 0.83
C ASP A 206 17.95 -16.95 0.14
N TYR A 207 17.26 -16.02 0.82
CA TYR A 207 16.87 -14.76 0.17
C TYR A 207 18.06 -13.81 -0.01
N VAL A 208 19.11 -13.93 0.81
CA VAL A 208 20.36 -13.17 0.61
C VAL A 208 21.12 -13.69 -0.61
N ALA A 209 21.16 -15.01 -0.83
CA ALA A 209 21.75 -15.59 -2.03
C ALA A 209 21.02 -15.14 -3.30
N ILE A 210 19.68 -15.22 -3.30
CA ILE A 210 18.85 -14.73 -4.42
C ILE A 210 19.10 -13.24 -4.68
N ALA A 211 19.17 -12.41 -3.63
CA ALA A 211 19.46 -10.98 -3.76
C ALA A 211 20.85 -10.71 -4.37
N ARG A 212 21.86 -11.49 -3.96
CA ARG A 212 23.21 -11.39 -4.51
C ARG A 212 23.22 -11.74 -6.00
N ASP A 213 22.62 -12.88 -6.37
CA ASP A 213 22.60 -13.35 -7.74
C ASP A 213 21.82 -12.38 -8.65
N MET A 214 20.68 -11.84 -8.18
CA MET A 214 19.90 -10.84 -8.89
C MET A 214 20.71 -9.56 -9.15
N ARG A 215 21.36 -9.03 -8.12
CA ARG A 215 22.23 -7.84 -8.23
C ARG A 215 23.33 -8.08 -9.26
N ASP A 216 24.03 -9.22 -9.16
CA ASP A 216 25.18 -9.53 -10.00
C ASP A 216 24.79 -9.74 -11.47
N GLN A 217 23.64 -10.37 -11.72
CA GLN A 217 23.09 -10.50 -13.08
C GLN A 217 22.73 -9.15 -13.69
N ILE A 218 22.08 -8.27 -12.93
CA ILE A 218 21.72 -6.93 -13.41
C ILE A 218 22.97 -6.12 -13.76
N VAL A 219 23.98 -6.13 -12.89
CA VAL A 219 25.25 -5.42 -13.15
C VAL A 219 25.95 -5.98 -14.39
N SER A 220 25.95 -7.30 -14.56
CA SER A 220 26.63 -7.93 -15.69
C SER A 220 25.91 -7.71 -17.03
N ALA A 221 24.60 -7.55 -17.04
CA ALA A 221 23.79 -7.47 -18.26
C ALA A 221 23.23 -6.07 -18.56
N GLU A 222 23.35 -5.13 -17.61
CA GLU A 222 22.69 -3.81 -17.63
C GLU A 222 21.16 -3.91 -17.87
N LYS A 223 20.59 -5.06 -17.47
CA LYS A 223 19.22 -5.48 -17.75
C LYS A 223 18.71 -6.35 -16.62
N ALA A 224 17.46 -6.15 -16.22
CA ALA A 224 16.79 -7.05 -15.28
C ALA A 224 16.60 -8.44 -15.92
N PRO A 225 16.93 -9.53 -15.21
CA PRO A 225 16.55 -10.85 -15.68
C PRO A 225 15.03 -10.99 -15.63
N GLY A 226 14.45 -11.89 -16.43
CA GLY A 226 13.02 -12.20 -16.33
C GLY A 226 12.67 -13.05 -15.11
N GLU A 227 13.65 -13.82 -14.64
CA GLU A 227 13.53 -14.83 -13.62
C GLU A 227 14.89 -15.07 -12.94
N ILE A 228 14.86 -15.60 -11.72
CA ILE A 228 16.05 -15.97 -10.96
C ILE A 228 15.91 -17.40 -10.42
N ASN A 229 16.93 -18.22 -10.62
CA ASN A 229 16.94 -19.58 -10.07
C ASN A 229 17.13 -19.55 -8.54
N SER A 230 16.44 -20.44 -7.82
CA SER A 230 16.56 -20.55 -6.36
C SER A 230 16.28 -21.97 -5.88
N GLN A 231 16.56 -22.27 -4.60
CA GLN A 231 16.22 -23.56 -3.99
C GLN A 231 14.72 -23.87 -3.96
N ILE A 232 13.83 -22.88 -4.11
CA ILE A 232 12.38 -23.09 -4.09
C ILE A 232 11.77 -23.17 -5.50
N GLY A 233 12.54 -22.90 -6.55
CA GLY A 233 12.13 -22.88 -7.96
C GLY A 233 12.61 -21.60 -8.67
N MET A 234 12.23 -21.43 -9.93
CA MET A 234 12.44 -20.19 -10.67
C MET A 234 11.50 -19.11 -10.14
N LEU A 235 12.05 -17.95 -9.78
CA LEU A 235 11.30 -16.83 -9.25
C LEU A 235 11.22 -15.72 -10.28
N ARG A 236 10.02 -15.28 -10.59
CA ARG A 236 9.80 -14.09 -11.41
C ARG A 236 10.47 -12.88 -10.75
N SER A 237 11.14 -12.04 -11.53
CA SER A 237 11.87 -10.88 -11.01
C SER A 237 11.01 -9.94 -10.18
N ARG A 238 9.77 -9.71 -10.59
CA ARG A 238 8.80 -8.93 -9.82
C ARG A 238 8.46 -9.54 -8.45
N ASP A 239 8.39 -10.86 -8.34
CA ASP A 239 8.08 -11.54 -7.08
C ASP A 239 9.30 -11.54 -6.15
N ALA A 240 10.51 -11.61 -6.73
CA ALA A 240 11.76 -11.38 -6.01
C ALA A 240 11.83 -9.94 -5.48
N LEU A 241 11.49 -8.93 -6.29
CA LEU A 241 11.39 -7.53 -5.85
C LEU A 241 10.44 -7.40 -4.64
N PHE A 242 9.23 -7.97 -4.74
CA PHE A 242 8.27 -7.90 -3.63
C PHE A 242 8.82 -8.55 -2.36
N THR A 243 9.53 -9.67 -2.50
CA THR A 243 10.21 -10.33 -1.38
C THR A 243 11.28 -9.43 -0.76
N PHE A 244 12.13 -8.79 -1.56
CA PHE A 244 13.18 -7.90 -1.06
C PHE A 244 12.62 -6.66 -0.35
N LEU A 245 11.58 -6.02 -0.89
CA LEU A 245 10.94 -4.88 -0.24
C LEU A 245 10.36 -5.26 1.14
N ARG A 246 9.76 -6.45 1.25
CA ARG A 246 9.27 -6.97 2.55
C ARG A 246 10.40 -7.25 3.53
N VAL A 247 11.52 -7.78 3.05
CA VAL A 247 12.74 -7.98 3.88
C VAL A 247 13.28 -6.64 4.39
N ILE A 248 13.35 -5.62 3.53
CA ILE A 248 13.85 -4.28 3.90
C ILE A 248 12.88 -3.60 4.86
N SER A 249 11.57 -3.65 4.62
CA SER A 249 10.56 -3.12 5.55
C SER A 249 10.65 -3.77 6.93
N PHE A 250 10.82 -5.11 6.96
CA PHE A 250 11.01 -5.83 8.22
C PHE A 250 12.28 -5.36 8.94
N TYR A 251 13.40 -5.19 8.22
CA TYR A 251 14.63 -4.67 8.81
C TYR A 251 14.45 -3.26 9.36
N TYR A 252 13.77 -2.37 8.62
CA TYR A 252 13.49 -1.00 9.06
C TYR A 252 12.69 -0.97 10.37
N GLU A 253 11.70 -1.85 10.51
CA GLU A 253 10.84 -1.93 11.70
C GLU A 253 11.52 -2.61 12.90
N HIS A 254 12.37 -3.61 12.66
CA HIS A 254 12.89 -4.49 13.72
C HIS A 254 14.40 -4.38 13.97
N GLY A 255 15.14 -3.63 13.16
CA GLY A 255 16.59 -3.47 13.26
C GLY A 255 17.40 -4.74 12.95
N LYS A 256 16.74 -5.78 12.40
CA LYS A 256 17.38 -7.04 12.00
C LYS A 256 16.65 -7.68 10.83
N LEU A 257 17.38 -8.42 10.01
CA LEU A 257 16.81 -9.18 8.91
C LEU A 257 15.94 -10.35 9.44
N PRO A 258 14.86 -10.73 8.73
CA PRO A 258 14.01 -11.85 9.14
C PRO A 258 14.75 -13.18 9.01
N ASP A 259 14.65 -14.06 10.00
CA ASP A 259 15.28 -15.39 9.92
C ASP A 259 14.63 -16.25 8.82
N ASN A 260 13.34 -16.03 8.58
CA ASN A 260 12.55 -16.69 7.54
C ASN A 260 11.54 -15.71 6.95
N ILE A 261 11.25 -15.87 5.65
CA ILE A 261 10.17 -15.15 4.97
C ILE A 261 9.39 -16.09 4.06
N LEU A 262 8.07 -15.94 4.04
CA LEU A 262 7.22 -16.64 3.08
C LEU A 262 7.34 -15.98 1.71
N PHE A 263 7.73 -16.73 0.68
CA PHE A 263 7.70 -16.27 -0.71
C PHE A 263 6.25 -16.20 -1.20
N VAL A 264 5.85 -15.03 -1.68
CA VAL A 264 4.50 -14.75 -2.17
C VAL A 264 4.59 -13.97 -3.48
N PRO A 265 3.72 -14.24 -4.45
CA PRO A 265 3.73 -13.51 -5.71
C PRO A 265 3.17 -12.10 -5.52
N ALA A 266 3.63 -11.16 -6.35
CA ALA A 266 2.93 -9.92 -6.58
C ALA A 266 1.61 -10.21 -7.34
N PRO A 267 0.47 -9.58 -7.01
CA PRO A 267 -0.87 -9.97 -7.46
C PRO A 267 -1.20 -9.62 -8.92
N THR A 268 -0.28 -9.04 -9.70
CA THR A 268 -0.53 -8.71 -11.11
C THR A 268 0.52 -9.27 -12.06
N GLY A 269 0.15 -9.28 -13.34
CA GLY A 269 0.84 -10.01 -14.41
C GLY A 269 0.43 -11.49 -14.46
N ASN A 270 0.63 -12.12 -15.61
CA ASN A 270 0.67 -13.58 -15.67
C ASN A 270 1.97 -14.05 -15.02
N LEU A 271 1.92 -15.20 -14.34
CA LEU A 271 3.10 -15.91 -13.85
C LEU A 271 3.82 -16.64 -15.00
#